data_AF-A0A8X6WKU8-F1
#
_entry.id   AF-A0A8X6WKU8-F1
#
_cell.length_a   1.000
_cell.length_b   1.000
_cell.length_c   1.000
_cell.angle_alpha   90.00
_cell.angle_beta   90.00
_cell.angle_gamma   90.00
#
_symmetry.space_group_name_H-M   'P 1'
#
loop_
_entity.id
_entity.type
_entity.pdbx_description
1 polymer ?
#
loop_
_entity_poly.entity_id
_entity_poly.type
_entity_poly.pdbx_seq_one_letter_code
_entity_poly.pdbx_strand_id
1 'polypeptide(L)'
;MRLSGFRKTQTQLHTLSYRSQMIKRLHFTAEDNAKMLWDKIRVTFLGQGEDRKIDAANELKHIRIKNVGEYIARALKVSTKCHSLGWEVSPRELVYHTVRGLNGKFSKVRDILKTQRG
;
A
#
# COMPACT_ATOMS: atom_id res chain seq x y z
N MET A 1 43.82 37.88 9.53
CA MET A 1 42.67 36.94 9.56
C MET A 1 42.38 36.55 11.01
N ARG A 2 41.30 37.06 11.62
CA ARG A 2 40.80 36.57 12.92
C ARG A 2 39.32 36.23 12.74
N LEU A 3 38.99 34.95 12.89
CA LEU A 3 37.63 34.42 12.89
C LEU A 3 36.96 34.85 14.20
N SER A 4 36.04 35.82 14.13
CA SER A 4 35.21 36.20 15.29
C SER A 4 34.07 35.19 15.44
N GLY A 5 34.31 34.16 16.25
CA GLY A 5 33.26 33.26 16.72
C GLY A 5 32.24 34.04 17.56
N PHE A 6 30.99 34.09 17.10
CA PHE A 6 29.86 34.64 17.84
C PHE A 6 29.66 33.87 19.16
N ARG A 7 29.99 34.48 20.31
CA ARG A 7 29.59 33.96 21.62
C ARG A 7 28.13 34.35 21.87
N LYS A 8 27.24 33.35 21.95
CA LYS A 8 25.84 33.57 22.33
C LYS A 8 25.77 34.06 23.77
N THR A 9 24.87 35.01 24.05
CA THR A 9 24.65 35.51 25.42
C THR A 9 23.91 34.48 26.27
N GLN A 10 24.01 34.54 27.60
CA GLN A 10 23.34 33.61 28.51
C GLN A 10 21.81 33.56 28.28
N THR A 11 21.20 34.71 28.00
CA THR A 11 19.78 34.82 27.65
C THR A 11 19.45 34.14 26.32
N GLN A 12 20.34 34.23 25.32
CA GLN A 12 20.18 33.52 24.05
C GLN A 12 20.33 32.00 24.21
N LEU A 13 21.20 31.54 25.10
CA LEU A 13 21.34 30.11 25.40
C LEU A 13 20.10 29.55 26.10
N HIS A 14 19.54 30.28 27.07
CA HIS A 14 18.32 29.88 27.77
C HIS A 14 17.11 29.80 26.83
N THR A 15 16.92 30.81 25.97
CA THR A 15 15.82 30.84 25.00
C THR A 15 15.95 29.73 23.94
N LEU A 16 17.15 29.41 23.49
CA LEU A 16 17.39 28.28 22.58
C LEU A 16 17.14 26.93 23.27
N SER A 17 17.55 26.77 24.54
CA SER A 17 17.26 25.58 25.33
C SER A 17 15.76 25.36 25.50
N TYR A 18 15.01 26.40 25.86
CA TYR A 18 13.56 26.36 26.00
C TYR A 18 12.85 26.00 24.68
N ARG A 19 13.25 26.61 23.56
CA ARG A 19 12.72 26.27 22.22
C ARG A 19 12.99 24.82 21.84
N SER A 20 14.19 24.32 22.10
CA SER A 20 14.55 22.92 21.84
C SER A 20 13.68 21.95 22.65
N GLN A 21 13.41 22.25 23.93
CA GLN A 21 12.53 21.44 24.77
C GLN A 21 11.07 21.49 24.29
N MET A 22 10.55 22.65 23.89
CA MET A 22 9.21 22.77 23.32
C MET A 22 9.03 21.94 22.05
N ILE A 23 9.99 22.02 21.11
CA ILE A 23 9.94 21.26 19.85
C ILE A 23 9.93 19.75 20.15
N LYS A 24 10.75 19.28 21.09
CA LYS A 24 10.74 17.88 21.52
C LYS A 24 9.39 17.46 22.10
N ARG A 25 8.76 18.30 22.92
CA ARG A 25 7.43 18.03 23.49
C ARG A 25 6.35 17.98 22.39
N LEU A 26 6.37 18.93 21.45
CA LEU A 26 5.44 18.94 20.33
C LEU A 26 5.60 17.70 19.43
N HIS A 27 6.83 17.27 19.18
CA HIS A 27 7.10 16.05 18.41
C HIS A 27 6.55 14.81 19.13
N PHE A 28 6.83 14.67 20.43
CA PHE A 28 6.31 13.58 21.25
C PHE A 28 4.77 13.56 21.27
N THR A 29 4.13 14.72 21.42
CA THR A 29 2.67 14.85 21.33
C THR A 29 2.15 14.47 19.95
N ALA A 30 2.84 14.83 18.86
CA ALA A 30 2.45 14.44 17.51
C ALA A 30 2.60 12.93 17.28
N GLU A 31 3.66 12.30 17.78
CA GLU A 31 3.88 10.85 17.71
C GLU A 31 2.81 10.08 18.49
N ASP A 32 2.50 10.51 19.71
CA ASP A 32 1.44 9.90 20.53
C ASP A 32 0.07 10.03 19.85
N ASN A 33 -0.25 11.21 19.32
CA ASN A 33 -1.49 11.44 18.59
C ASN A 33 -1.57 10.58 17.32
N ALA A 34 -0.47 10.45 16.59
CA ALA A 34 -0.41 9.60 15.40
C ALA A 34 -0.61 8.11 15.76
N LYS A 35 0.00 7.65 16.85
CA LYS A 35 -0.16 6.28 17.35
C LYS A 35 -1.60 6.00 17.78
N MET A 36 -2.21 6.90 18.55
CA MET A 36 -3.61 6.76 18.97
C MET A 36 -4.58 6.76 17.78
N LEU A 37 -4.33 7.62 16.78
CA LEU A 37 -5.13 7.65 15.56
C LEU A 37 -4.97 6.34 14.77
N TRP A 38 -3.75 5.85 14.60
CA TRP A 38 -3.49 4.57 13.96
C TRP A 38 -4.18 3.42 14.68
N ASP A 39 -4.08 3.36 16.01
CA ASP A 39 -4.72 2.30 16.81
C ASP A 39 -6.25 2.32 16.64
N LYS A 40 -6.87 3.51 16.60
CA LYS A 40 -8.30 3.66 16.31
C LYS A 40 -8.64 3.18 14.90
N ILE A 41 -7.91 3.64 13.87
CA ILE A 41 -8.13 3.22 12.48
C ILE A 41 -8.02 1.70 12.37
N ARG A 42 -6.98 1.12 12.96
CA ARG A 42 -6.74 -0.32 12.93
C ARG A 42 -7.86 -1.09 13.62
N VAL A 43 -8.26 -0.72 14.84
CA VAL A 43 -9.34 -1.43 15.55
C VAL A 43 -10.69 -1.27 14.85
N THR A 44 -10.95 -0.12 14.21
CA THR A 44 -12.21 0.15 13.51
C THR A 44 -12.29 -0.53 12.15
N PHE A 45 -11.20 -0.60 11.39
CA PHE A 45 -11.24 -1.00 9.96
C PHE A 45 -10.36 -2.20 9.61
N LEU A 46 -9.38 -2.59 10.43
CA LEU A 46 -8.45 -3.67 10.13
C LEU A 46 -8.79 -4.92 10.94
N GLY A 47 -9.24 -5.95 10.23
CA GLY A 47 -9.32 -7.31 10.72
C GLY A 47 -8.48 -8.22 9.84
N GLN A 48 -7.97 -9.33 10.39
CA GLN A 48 -7.17 -10.30 9.63
C GLN A 48 -7.88 -10.81 8.36
N GLY A 49 -9.23 -10.79 8.34
CA GLY A 49 -10.02 -11.10 7.15
C GLY A 49 -9.91 -10.05 6.04
N GLU A 50 -9.92 -8.76 6.38
CA GLU A 50 -9.82 -7.65 5.41
C GLU A 50 -8.42 -7.59 4.80
N ASP A 51 -7.36 -7.77 5.60
CA ASP A 51 -5.99 -7.85 5.09
C ASP A 51 -5.83 -9.00 4.08
N ARG A 52 -6.38 -10.18 4.40
CA ARG A 52 -6.36 -11.34 3.49
C ARG A 52 -7.14 -11.09 2.20
N LYS A 53 -8.25 -10.34 2.25
CA LYS A 53 -9.00 -9.94 1.04
C LYS A 53 -8.16 -9.00 0.18
N ILE A 54 -7.50 -8.02 0.77
CA ILE A 54 -6.60 -7.08 0.08
C ILE A 54 -5.44 -7.84 -0.58
N ASP A 55 -4.83 -8.79 0.13
CA ASP A 55 -3.75 -9.62 -0.41
C ASP A 55 -4.21 -10.46 -1.60
N ALA A 56 -5.37 -11.12 -1.49
CA ALA A 56 -5.94 -11.91 -2.58
C ALA A 56 -6.29 -11.01 -3.79
N ALA A 57 -6.81 -9.81 -3.56
CA ALA A 57 -7.07 -8.81 -4.60
C ALA A 57 -5.80 -8.35 -5.30
N ASN A 58 -4.75 -8.12 -4.55
CA ASN A 58 -3.45 -7.76 -5.12
C ASN A 58 -2.85 -8.92 -5.91
N GLU A 59 -3.00 -10.16 -5.45
CA GLU A 59 -2.56 -11.35 -6.17
C GLU A 59 -3.27 -11.46 -7.54
N LEU A 60 -4.59 -11.22 -7.58
CA LEU A 60 -5.36 -11.22 -8.83
C LEU A 60 -4.95 -10.08 -9.77
N LYS A 61 -4.82 -8.86 -9.25
CA LYS A 61 -4.45 -7.67 -10.02
C LYS A 61 -3.08 -7.78 -10.68
N HIS A 62 -2.16 -8.48 -10.04
CA HIS A 62 -0.76 -8.61 -10.48
C HIS A 62 -0.45 -9.98 -11.08
N ILE A 63 -1.47 -10.77 -11.42
CA ILE A 63 -1.26 -12.06 -12.07
C ILE A 63 -0.55 -11.84 -13.43
N ARG A 64 0.50 -12.62 -13.69
CA ARG A 64 1.29 -12.55 -14.94
C ARG A 64 1.37 -13.93 -15.59
N ILE A 65 1.27 -13.94 -16.91
CA ILE A 65 1.39 -15.17 -17.69
C ILE A 65 2.84 -15.67 -17.73
N LYS A 66 3.03 -16.98 -17.51
CA LYS A 66 4.29 -17.70 -17.75
C LYS A 66 4.08 -18.72 -18.86
N ASN A 67 3.14 -19.63 -18.65
CA ASN A 67 2.54 -20.48 -19.66
C ASN A 67 1.01 -20.46 -19.49
N VAL A 68 0.26 -20.84 -20.53
CA VAL A 68 -1.20 -20.71 -20.57
C VAL A 68 -1.88 -21.58 -19.51
N GLY A 69 -1.47 -22.85 -19.39
CA GLY A 69 -2.09 -23.81 -18.47
C GLY A 69 -1.97 -23.39 -17.00
N GLU A 70 -0.76 -23.10 -16.54
CA GLU A 70 -0.54 -22.59 -15.17
C GLU A 70 -1.21 -21.24 -14.95
N TYR A 71 -1.29 -20.40 -15.98
CA TYR A 71 -1.86 -19.08 -15.85
C TYR A 71 -3.36 -19.13 -15.55
N ILE A 72 -4.11 -19.95 -16.30
CA ILE A 72 -5.54 -20.15 -16.07
C ILE A 72 -5.76 -20.83 -14.71
N ALA A 73 -5.01 -21.88 -14.39
CA ALA A 73 -5.11 -22.55 -13.09
C ALA A 73 -4.83 -21.60 -11.92
N ARG A 74 -3.84 -20.70 -12.06
CA ARG A 74 -3.51 -19.70 -11.04
C ARG A 74 -4.61 -18.65 -10.89
N ALA A 75 -5.17 -18.16 -11.99
CA ALA A 75 -6.30 -17.23 -11.95
C ALA A 75 -7.52 -17.82 -11.23
N LEU A 76 -7.85 -19.07 -11.56
CA LEU A 76 -8.94 -19.79 -10.89
C LEU A 76 -8.65 -20.00 -9.40
N LYS A 77 -7.44 -20.43 -9.05
CA LYS A 77 -7.04 -20.62 -7.64
C LYS A 77 -7.18 -19.33 -6.83
N VAL A 78 -6.75 -18.20 -7.38
CA VAL A 78 -6.91 -16.89 -6.72
C VAL A 78 -8.39 -16.52 -6.61
N SER A 79 -9.19 -16.74 -7.65
CA SER A 79 -10.64 -16.50 -7.61
C SER A 79 -11.33 -17.31 -6.51
N THR A 80 -11.01 -18.59 -6.37
CA THR A 80 -11.54 -19.46 -5.29
C THR A 80 -11.10 -18.95 -3.91
N LYS A 81 -9.84 -18.52 -3.78
CA LYS A 81 -9.33 -17.91 -2.54
C LYS A 81 -10.11 -16.64 -2.19
N CYS A 82 -10.37 -15.75 -3.15
CA CYS A 82 -11.19 -14.55 -2.93
C CYS A 82 -12.58 -14.91 -2.42
N HIS A 83 -13.23 -15.88 -3.08
CA HIS A 83 -14.57 -16.36 -2.69
C HIS A 83 -14.58 -16.92 -1.26
N SER A 84 -13.58 -17.72 -0.87
CA SER A 84 -13.45 -18.25 0.50
C SER A 84 -13.26 -17.18 1.58
N LEU A 85 -12.79 -15.99 1.18
CA LEU A 85 -12.61 -14.84 2.07
C LEU A 85 -13.85 -13.94 2.09
N GLY A 86 -14.94 -14.32 1.43
CA GLY A 86 -16.16 -13.51 1.32
C GLY A 86 -16.02 -12.35 0.34
N TRP A 87 -15.05 -12.38 -0.58
CA TRP A 87 -14.95 -11.44 -1.69
C TRP A 87 -15.27 -12.15 -3.00
N GLU A 88 -16.45 -11.86 -3.54
CA GLU A 88 -16.88 -12.42 -4.82
C GLU A 88 -16.27 -11.61 -5.97
N VAL A 89 -15.36 -12.25 -6.72
CA VAL A 89 -14.82 -11.69 -7.95
C VAL A 89 -15.79 -12.03 -9.07
N SER A 90 -16.39 -11.02 -9.68
CA SER A 90 -17.32 -11.25 -10.78
C SER A 90 -16.60 -11.92 -11.97
N PRO A 91 -17.29 -12.71 -12.81
CA PRO A 91 -16.70 -13.25 -14.03
C PRO A 91 -16.07 -12.15 -14.90
N ARG A 92 -16.69 -10.96 -14.91
CA ARG A 92 -16.19 -9.78 -15.64
C ARG A 92 -14.86 -9.27 -15.09
N GLU A 93 -14.71 -9.16 -13.77
CA GLU A 93 -13.45 -8.76 -13.13
C GLU A 93 -12.36 -9.80 -13.35
N LEU A 94 -12.70 -11.08 -13.26
CA LEU A 94 -11.76 -12.17 -13.52
C LEU A 94 -11.22 -12.10 -14.95
N VAL A 95 -12.09 -11.91 -15.95
CA VAL A 95 -11.70 -11.69 -17.35
C VAL A 95 -10.86 -10.42 -17.50
N TYR A 96 -11.23 -9.33 -16.81
CA TYR A 96 -10.52 -8.07 -16.89
C TYR A 96 -9.05 -8.20 -16.44
N HIS A 97 -8.83 -8.83 -15.28
CA HIS A 97 -7.49 -9.00 -14.69
C HIS A 97 -6.66 -10.03 -15.46
N THR A 98 -7.26 -11.14 -15.87
CA THR A 98 -6.56 -12.18 -16.65
C THR A 98 -6.17 -11.70 -18.05
N VAL A 99 -6.99 -10.88 -18.71
CA VAL A 99 -6.56 -10.28 -19.98
C VAL A 99 -5.42 -9.28 -19.74
N ARG A 100 -5.47 -8.44 -18.69
CA ARG A 100 -4.41 -7.45 -18.42
C ARG A 100 -3.08 -8.09 -17.95
N GLY A 101 -3.12 -9.27 -17.37
CA GLY A 101 -1.94 -10.02 -16.95
C GLY A 101 -1.16 -10.68 -18.10
N LEU A 102 -1.72 -10.69 -19.32
CA LEU A 102 -1.00 -11.07 -20.53
C LEU A 102 0.12 -10.05 -20.84
N ASN A 103 1.35 -10.52 -20.96
CA ASN A 103 2.53 -9.68 -21.20
C ASN A 103 3.55 -10.37 -22.12
N GLY A 104 4.67 -9.70 -22.40
CA GLY A 104 5.73 -10.24 -23.25
C GLY A 104 5.21 -10.62 -24.64
N LYS A 105 5.40 -11.88 -25.04
CA LYS A 105 4.92 -12.41 -26.34
C LYS A 105 3.40 -12.34 -26.52
N PHE A 106 2.63 -12.25 -25.43
CA PHE A 106 1.17 -12.17 -25.46
C PHE A 106 0.63 -10.73 -25.50
N SER A 107 1.50 -9.71 -25.60
CA SER A 107 1.08 -8.30 -25.56
C SER A 107 0.12 -7.93 -26.70
N LYS A 108 0.35 -8.42 -27.92
CA LYS A 108 -0.58 -8.21 -29.05
C LYS A 108 -1.94 -8.86 -28.80
N VAL A 109 -1.93 -10.10 -28.28
CA VAL A 109 -3.16 -10.83 -27.92
C VAL A 109 -3.94 -10.06 -26.84
N ARG A 110 -3.27 -9.56 -25.80
CA ARG A 110 -3.87 -8.69 -24.80
C ARG A 110 -4.60 -7.51 -25.44
N ASP A 111 -3.95 -6.81 -26.36
CA ASP A 111 -4.47 -5.56 -26.90
C ASP A 111 -5.69 -5.81 -27.81
N ILE A 112 -5.73 -6.94 -28.52
CA ILE A 112 -6.93 -7.44 -29.22
C ILE A 112 -8.04 -7.80 -28.21
N LEU A 113 -7.71 -8.57 -27.17
CA LEU A 113 -8.72 -9.03 -26.20
C LEU A 113 -9.29 -7.88 -25.37
N LYS A 114 -8.57 -6.78 -25.17
CA LYS A 114 -9.08 -5.58 -24.48
C LYS A 114 -10.24 -4.92 -25.22
N THR A 115 -10.27 -4.97 -26.55
CA THR A 115 -11.32 -4.34 -27.37
C THR A 115 -12.54 -5.23 -27.53
N GLN A 116 -12.40 -6.53 -27.28
CA GLN A 116 -13.48 -7.53 -27.34
C GLN A 116 -14.25 -7.68 -26.03
N ARG A 117 -14.04 -6.80 -25.05
CA ARG A 117 -14.68 -6.86 -23.73
C ARG A 117 -16.13 -6.39 -23.83
N GLY A 118 -17.02 -7.24 -24.36
CA GLY A 118 -18.48 -7.09 -24.25
C GLY A 118 -18.92 -7.16 -22.81
#